data_AF-A1ALF2-F1
#
_entry.id   AF-A1ALF2-F1
#
_cell.length_a   1.000
_cell.length_b   1.000
_cell.length_c   1.000
_cell.angle_alpha   90.00
_cell.angle_beta   90.00
_cell.angle_gamma   90.00
#
_symmetry.space_group_name_H-M   'P 1'
#
loop_
_entity.id
_entity.type
_entity.pdbx_description
1 polymer ?
#
loop_
_entity_poly.entity_id
_entity_poly.type
_entity_poly.pdbx_seq_one_letter_code
_entity_poly.pdbx_strand_id
1 'polypeptide(L)' 'MASLSRAVGAIRARSLIINLPGSPKGARENLEAVWPVIGHAVEKIRGDQSDCGGRFDR' A
#
# COMPACT_ATOMS: atom_id res chain seq x y z
N MET A 1 -0.84 16.12 -13.76
CA MET A 1 0.60 15.84 -13.56
C MET A 1 0.76 14.97 -12.32
N ALA A 2 0.94 13.65 -12.49
CA ALA A 2 1.36 12.74 -11.41
C ALA A 2 2.89 12.51 -11.43
N SER A 3 3.57 12.97 -12.48
CA SER A 3 5.01 12.82 -12.75
C SER A 3 5.95 13.60 -11.83
N LEU A 4 5.43 14.54 -11.02
CA LEU A 4 6.19 15.23 -9.96
C LEU A 4 6.00 14.57 -8.58
N SER A 5 5.16 13.54 -8.48
CA SER A 5 4.89 12.86 -7.22
C SER A 5 6.10 12.01 -6.81
N ARG A 6 6.77 12.41 -5.72
CA ARG A 6 7.72 11.55 -4.99
C ARG A 6 6.95 10.70 -3.98
N ALA A 7 5.94 9.96 -4.44
CA ALA A 7 5.18 9.07 -3.57
C ALA A 7 6.14 8.02 -3.01
N VAL A 8 6.32 8.01 -1.68
CA VAL A 8 7.19 7.08 -0.98
C VAL A 8 6.34 6.43 0.09
N GLY A 9 6.10 5.13 -0.06
CA GLY A 9 5.59 4.29 1.02
C GLY A 9 6.73 3.90 1.95
N ALA A 10 6.42 3.70 3.23
CA ALA A 10 7.39 3.25 4.22
C ALA A 10 6.79 2.22 5.17
N ILE A 11 7.67 1.46 5.81
CA ILE A 11 7.32 0.57 6.92
C ILE A 11 8.07 1.07 8.14
N ARG A 12 7.36 1.28 9.25
CA ARG A 12 7.96 1.60 10.54
C ARG A 12 7.46 0.60 11.58
N ALA A 13 8.38 -0.14 12.18
CA ALA A 13 8.04 -1.29 13.04
C ALA A 13 7.08 -2.24 12.32
N ARG A 14 5.81 -2.33 12.77
CA ARG A 14 4.76 -3.18 12.18
C ARG A 14 3.65 -2.36 11.51
N SER A 15 3.97 -1.16 11.03
CA SER A 15 3.00 -0.23 10.43
C SER A 15 3.40 0.15 9.01
N LEU A 16 2.45 0.02 8.09
CA LEU A 16 2.52 0.54 6.73
C LEU A 16 2.15 2.03 6.73
N ILE A 17 2.97 2.85 6.09
CA ILE A 17 2.76 4.30 5.94
C ILE A 17 2.70 4.59 4.45
N ILE A 18 1.59 5.18 3.99
CA ILE A 18 1.35 5.55 2.59
C ILE A 18 1.08 7.04 2.54
N ASN A 19 1.81 7.78 1.69
CA ASN A 19 1.49 9.16 1.42
C ASN A 19 0.44 9.27 0.32
N LEU A 20 -0.53 10.16 0.51
CA LEU A 20 -1.59 10.42 -0.46
C LEU A 20 -1.62 11.91 -0.85
N PRO A 21 -2.16 12.26 -2.03
CA PRO A 21 -2.39 13.66 -2.41
C PRO A 21 -3.31 14.37 -1.41
N GLY A 22 -3.17 15.70 -1.29
CA GLY A 22 -4.00 16.50 -0.37
C GLY A 22 -5.46 16.65 -0.81
N SER A 23 -5.81 16.41 -2.08
CA SER A 23 -7.19 16.49 -2.55
C SER A 23 -7.94 15.17 -2.27
N PRO A 24 -9.22 15.21 -1.83
CA PRO A 24 -10.00 14.01 -1.57
C PRO A 24 -10.12 13.07 -2.78
N LYS A 25 -10.28 13.64 -3.98
CA LYS A 25 -10.34 12.86 -5.23
C LYS A 25 -9.02 12.13 -5.49
N GLY A 26 -7.89 12.84 -5.40
CA GLY A 26 -6.57 12.24 -5.64
C GLY A 26 -6.21 11.20 -4.59
N ALA A 27 -6.53 11.45 -3.31
CA ALA A 27 -6.35 10.48 -2.24
C ALA A 27 -7.11 9.17 -2.49
N ARG A 28 -8.39 9.27 -2.90
CA ARG A 28 -9.21 8.11 -3.21
C ARG A 28 -8.66 7.32 -4.40
N GLU A 29 -8.39 7.99 -5.52
CA GLU A 29 -7.87 7.33 -6.73
C GLU A 29 -6.51 6.65 -6.49
N ASN A 30 -5.63 7.28 -5.71
CA ASN A 30 -4.33 6.69 -5.36
C ASN A 30 -4.47 5.51 -4.38
N LEU A 31 -5.39 5.61 -3.41
CA LEU A 31 -5.63 4.54 -2.46
C LEU A 31 -6.28 3.32 -3.15
N GLU A 32 -7.26 3.53 -4.02
CA GLU A 32 -7.91 2.48 -4.81
C GLU A 32 -6.91 1.70 -5.67
N ALA A 33 -5.91 2.39 -6.24
CA ALA A 33 -4.87 1.76 -7.05
C ALA A 33 -3.99 0.76 -6.27
N VAL A 34 -3.80 0.97 -4.97
CA VAL A 34 -2.99 0.09 -4.11
C VAL A 34 -3.82 -0.80 -3.18
N TRP A 35 -5.13 -0.54 -3.06
CA TRP A 35 -6.03 -1.25 -2.15
C TRP A 35 -5.95 -2.78 -2.23
N PRO A 36 -5.91 -3.40 -3.43
CA PRO A 36 -5.88 -4.87 -3.53
C PRO A 36 -4.68 -5.53 -2.86
N VAL A 37 -3.56 -4.80 -2.69
CA VAL A 37 -2.32 -5.36 -2.11
C VAL A 37 -2.10 -4.98 -0.65
N ILE A 38 -2.92 -4.08 -0.08
CA ILE A 38 -2.71 -3.59 1.29
C ILE A 38 -2.87 -4.71 2.32
N GLY A 39 -3.87 -5.57 2.17
CA GLY A 39 -4.11 -6.69 3.10
C GLY A 39 -2.87 -7.56 3.26
N HIS A 40 -2.34 -8.03 2.13
CA HIS A 40 -1.11 -8.80 2.10
C HIS A 40 0.10 -8.05 2.69
N ALA A 41 0.29 -6.80 2.29
CA ALA A 41 1.40 -5.99 2.77
C ALA A 41 1.39 -5.89 4.30
N VAL A 42 0.20 -5.73 4.90
CA VAL A 42 0.04 -5.69 6.36
C VAL A 42 0.36 -7.03 7.02
N GLU A 43 -0.07 -8.15 6.43
CA GLU A 43 0.25 -9.49 6.94
C GLU A 43 1.77 -9.73 6.96
N LYS A 44 2.46 -9.41 5.85
CA LYS A 44 3.92 -9.48 5.76
C LYS A 44 4.62 -8.60 6.80
N ILE A 45 4.19 -7.34 6.94
CA ILE A 45 4.73 -6.40 7.92
C ILE A 45 4.55 -6.92 9.36
N ARG A 46 3.47 -7.68 9.61
CA ARG A 46 3.20 -8.31 10.91
C ARG A 46 3.98 -9.61 11.13
N GLY A 47 4.74 -10.09 10.15
CA GLY A 47 5.63 -11.24 10.27
C GLY A 47 5.11 -12.53 9.64
N ASP A 48 4.10 -12.45 8.75
CA ASP A 48 3.69 -13.60 7.95
C ASP A 48 4.80 -14.04 6.99
N GLN A 49 5.19 -15.32 7.07
CA GLN A 49 6.22 -15.93 6.25
C GLN A 49 5.67 -16.72 5.06
N SER A 50 4.35 -16.72 4.86
CA SER A 50 3.69 -17.37 3.72
C SER A 50 4.26 -16.85 2.40
N ASP A 51 4.45 -17.72 1.42
CA ASP A 51 5.07 -17.34 0.15
C ASP A 51 4.24 -16.31 -0.63
N CYS A 52 4.92 -15.37 -1.29
CA CYS A 52 4.26 -14.31 -2.06
C CYS A 52 3.66 -14.83 -3.39
N GLY A 53 4.06 -16.01 -3.86
CA GLY A 53 3.55 -16.63 -5.09
C GLY A 53 2.26 -17.43 -4.91
N GLY A 54 1.81 -17.64 -3.67
CA GLY A 54 0.60 -18.39 -3.36
C GLY A 54 -0.66 -17.51 -3.35
N ARG A 55 -1.42 -17.53 -4.45
CA ARG A 55 -2.81 -17.02 -4.63
C ARG A 55 -3.24 -15.86 -3.71
N PHE A 56 -3.08 -14.63 -4.20
CA PHE A 56 -3.82 -13.45 -3.70
C PHE A 56 -5.24 -13.44 -4.25
N ASP A 57 -6.05 -14.42 -3.84
CA ASP A 57 -7.44 -14.58 -4.31
C ASP A 57 -8.46 -14.53 -3.15
N ARG A 58 -8.16 -13.84 -2.03
CA ARG A 58 -9.15 -13.62 -0.96
C ARG A 58 -9.60 -12.18 -0.87
#